data_AF-A0A4Q7PKJ9-F1
#
_entry.id   AF-A0A4Q7PKJ9-F1
#
_cell.length_a   1.000
_cell.length_b   1.000
_cell.length_c   1.000
_cell.angle_alpha   90.00
_cell.angle_beta   90.00
_cell.angle_gamma   90.00
#
_symmetry.space_group_name_H-M   'P 1'
#
loop_
_entity.id
_entity.type
_entity.pdbx_description
1 polymer ?
#
loop_
_entity_poly.entity_id
_entity_poly.type
_entity_poly.pdbx_seq_one_letter_code
_entity_poly.pdbx_strand_id
1 'polypeptide(L)'
;MNNLERSIFKVLTGNMSKADFEKDLYQPCYIDKIAEDDFIAELIAINYNDRDWKSLLQKIILKIYSEEEFLAHLIKLYCLGILSQDDIESTINILYSLSDYNYQYYYEYDTLIRFNSFYEEYGYIKEGYGLNSEKEFLKEVKSFARFYLDKFENEQQKHQLLFLSLNREKYHSTEMQNISSNDLVEYAKNRILNIESKKNTLKYIGAFVYDKNLIDHIYSEARNKAFQHLFPLGLTYLTVGIPLLIAGILGVSSQKEISYVYILILLGSGLTLTGLYYVAQISYLLIRKQKTSKKN
;
A
#
# COMPACT_ATOMS: atom_id res chain seq x y z
N MET A 1 -9.17 -24.36 -11.72
CA MET A 1 -8.81 -23.30 -12.67
C MET A 1 -8.94 -23.89 -14.07
N ASN A 2 -9.84 -23.35 -14.88
CA ASN A 2 -10.01 -23.79 -16.27
C ASN A 2 -8.84 -23.29 -17.16
N ASN A 3 -8.77 -23.75 -18.41
CA ASN A 3 -7.67 -23.37 -19.31
C ASN A 3 -7.66 -21.87 -19.63
N LEU A 4 -8.82 -21.25 -19.77
CA LEU A 4 -8.95 -19.84 -20.13
C LEU A 4 -8.48 -18.92 -18.99
N GLU A 5 -8.90 -19.18 -17.75
CA GLU A 5 -8.40 -18.52 -16.54
C GLU A 5 -6.87 -18.60 -16.48
N ARG A 6 -6.29 -19.77 -16.76
CA ARG A 6 -4.83 -19.95 -16.79
C ARG A 6 -4.17 -19.05 -17.85
N SER A 7 -4.75 -18.97 -19.04
CA SER A 7 -4.25 -18.12 -20.12
C SER A 7 -4.36 -16.63 -19.77
N ILE A 8 -5.43 -16.22 -19.08
CA ILE A 8 -5.59 -14.85 -18.56
C ILE A 8 -4.48 -14.50 -17.58
N PHE A 9 -4.24 -15.35 -16.57
CA PHE A 9 -3.16 -15.08 -15.62
C PHE A 9 -1.79 -15.04 -16.32
N LYS A 10 -1.52 -15.94 -17.27
CA LYS A 10 -0.26 -15.93 -18.02
C LYS A 10 -0.05 -14.65 -18.83
N VAL A 11 -1.07 -14.15 -19.52
CA VAL A 11 -0.94 -12.93 -20.33
C VAL A 11 -0.81 -11.68 -19.45
N LEU A 12 -1.48 -11.66 -18.29
CA LEU A 12 -1.34 -10.58 -17.31
C LEU A 12 0.09 -10.52 -16.74
N THR A 13 0.68 -11.67 -16.40
CA THR A 13 2.06 -11.75 -15.88
C THR A 13 3.15 -11.75 -16.96
N GLY A 14 2.79 -11.61 -18.24
CA GLY A 14 3.76 -11.59 -19.35
C GLY A 14 4.38 -12.95 -19.70
N ASN A 15 3.88 -14.05 -19.13
CA ASN A 15 4.30 -15.43 -19.43
C ASN A 15 3.64 -15.98 -20.71
N MET A 16 2.81 -15.17 -21.37
CA MET A 16 2.16 -15.44 -22.65
C MET A 16 2.07 -14.12 -23.40
N SER A 17 2.39 -14.14 -24.71
CA SER A 17 2.25 -12.94 -25.51
C SER A 17 0.77 -12.61 -25.72
N LYS A 18 0.46 -11.33 -25.92
CA LYS A 18 -0.89 -10.87 -26.25
C LYS A 18 -1.47 -11.61 -27.46
N ALA A 19 -0.65 -11.76 -28.51
CA ALA A 19 -1.06 -12.42 -29.74
C ALA A 19 -1.38 -13.92 -29.53
N ASP A 20 -0.62 -14.61 -28.67
CA ASP A 20 -0.89 -16.00 -28.35
C ASP A 20 -2.13 -16.16 -27.47
N PHE A 21 -2.36 -15.23 -26.56
CA PHE A 21 -3.59 -15.18 -25.77
C PHE A 21 -4.82 -14.96 -26.65
N GLU A 22 -4.76 -14.01 -27.59
CA GLU A 22 -5.86 -13.77 -28.54
C GLU A 22 -6.13 -15.01 -29.40
N LYS A 23 -5.09 -15.69 -29.90
CA LYS A 23 -5.27 -16.97 -30.63
C LYS A 23 -5.94 -18.05 -29.79
N ASP A 24 -5.63 -18.14 -28.49
CA ASP A 24 -6.25 -19.09 -27.56
C ASP A 24 -7.72 -18.73 -27.31
N LEU A 25 -8.01 -17.45 -27.11
CA LEU A 25 -9.37 -16.93 -26.88
C LEU A 25 -10.29 -17.10 -28.10
N TYR A 26 -9.77 -16.94 -29.32
CA TYR A 26 -10.51 -17.09 -30.57
C TYR A 26 -10.57 -18.53 -31.11
N GLN A 27 -10.32 -19.54 -30.27
CA GLN A 27 -10.57 -20.92 -30.67
C GLN A 27 -12.08 -21.19 -30.77
N PRO A 28 -12.52 -22.09 -31.69
CA PRO A 28 -13.95 -22.40 -31.86
C PRO A 28 -14.65 -22.79 -30.55
N CYS A 29 -13.97 -23.52 -29.66
CA CYS A 29 -14.52 -23.96 -28.39
C CYS A 29 -14.94 -22.84 -27.42
N TYR A 30 -14.40 -21.63 -27.60
CA TYR A 30 -14.82 -20.43 -26.87
C TYR A 30 -15.75 -19.56 -27.72
N ILE A 31 -15.48 -19.39 -29.01
CA ILE A 31 -16.33 -18.60 -29.92
C ILE A 31 -17.78 -19.12 -29.92
N ASP A 32 -17.97 -20.44 -29.96
CA ASP A 32 -19.29 -21.06 -30.00
C ASP A 32 -20.09 -20.84 -28.70
N LYS A 33 -19.42 -20.42 -27.62
CA LYS A 33 -20.02 -20.18 -26.30
C LYS A 33 -20.35 -18.71 -26.02
N ILE A 34 -20.01 -17.77 -26.93
CA ILE A 34 -20.22 -16.33 -26.71
C ILE A 34 -21.68 -16.00 -26.36
N ALA A 35 -22.64 -16.70 -26.96
CA ALA A 35 -24.06 -16.46 -26.71
C ALA A 35 -24.56 -16.97 -25.36
N GLU A 36 -23.80 -17.85 -24.70
CA GLU A 36 -24.21 -18.58 -23.49
C GLU A 36 -23.35 -18.23 -22.27
N ASP A 37 -22.14 -17.73 -22.47
CA ASP A 37 -21.15 -17.46 -21.44
C ASP A 37 -20.75 -15.98 -21.46
N ASP A 38 -21.35 -15.20 -20.55
CA ASP A 38 -21.09 -13.77 -20.38
C ASP A 38 -19.61 -13.48 -20.11
N PHE A 39 -18.89 -14.37 -19.42
CA PHE A 39 -17.47 -14.19 -19.16
C PHE A 39 -16.65 -14.27 -20.45
N ILE A 40 -16.94 -15.24 -21.32
CA ILE A 40 -16.30 -15.35 -22.63
C ILE A 40 -16.66 -14.15 -23.52
N ALA A 41 -17.92 -13.74 -23.52
CA ALA A 41 -18.39 -12.58 -24.28
C ALA A 41 -17.65 -11.29 -23.86
N GLU A 42 -17.50 -11.06 -22.56
CA GLU A 42 -16.77 -9.91 -22.04
C GLU A 42 -15.28 -9.94 -22.41
N LEU A 43 -14.64 -11.11 -22.40
CA LEU A 43 -13.24 -11.25 -22.81
C LEU A 43 -13.06 -10.90 -24.29
N ILE A 44 -13.90 -11.45 -25.15
CA ILE A 44 -13.84 -11.22 -26.61
C ILE A 44 -14.17 -9.77 -26.97
N ALA A 45 -14.97 -9.08 -26.15
CA ALA A 45 -15.28 -7.67 -26.34
C ALA A 45 -14.11 -6.72 -26.02
N ILE A 46 -13.02 -7.19 -25.39
CA ILE A 46 -11.84 -6.36 -25.14
C ILE A 46 -11.12 -6.05 -26.45
N ASN A 47 -10.88 -4.77 -26.72
CA ASN A 47 -9.92 -4.35 -27.73
C ASN A 47 -8.49 -4.48 -27.19
N TYR A 48 -7.82 -5.59 -27.50
CA TYR A 48 -6.44 -5.86 -27.05
C TYR A 48 -5.39 -4.92 -27.68
N ASN A 49 -5.75 -4.05 -28.60
CA ASN A 49 -4.85 -3.01 -29.10
C ASN A 49 -4.87 -1.74 -28.24
N ASP A 50 -5.85 -1.57 -27.36
CA ASP A 50 -5.94 -0.40 -26.48
C ASP A 50 -4.96 -0.50 -25.32
N ARG A 51 -4.43 0.64 -24.86
CA ARG A 51 -3.46 0.68 -23.75
C ARG A 51 -3.98 0.05 -22.45
N ASP A 52 -5.30 0.08 -22.25
CA ASP A 52 -5.94 -0.33 -21.01
C ASP A 52 -6.42 -1.79 -20.99
N TRP A 53 -6.10 -2.58 -22.02
CA TRP A 53 -6.60 -3.96 -22.16
C TRP A 53 -6.30 -4.84 -20.93
N LYS A 54 -5.12 -4.68 -20.31
CA LYS A 54 -4.75 -5.42 -19.09
C LYS A 54 -5.66 -5.09 -17.92
N SER A 55 -6.04 -3.81 -17.76
CA SER A 55 -6.94 -3.38 -16.70
C SER A 55 -8.35 -3.92 -16.90
N LEU A 56 -8.84 -3.92 -18.14
CA LEU A 56 -10.13 -4.51 -18.48
C LEU A 56 -10.13 -6.02 -18.21
N LEU A 57 -9.09 -6.73 -18.65
CA LEU A 57 -8.94 -8.15 -18.41
C LEU A 57 -8.91 -8.50 -16.91
N GLN A 58 -8.19 -7.70 -16.12
CA GLN A 58 -8.16 -7.85 -14.66
C GLN A 58 -9.53 -7.59 -14.02
N LYS A 59 -10.30 -6.60 -14.50
CA LYS A 59 -11.65 -6.35 -13.98
C LYS A 59 -12.60 -7.52 -14.24
N ILE A 60 -12.48 -8.17 -15.39
CA ILE A 60 -13.31 -9.33 -15.73
C ILE A 60 -12.98 -10.51 -14.83
N ILE A 61 -11.69 -10.85 -14.66
CA ILE A 61 -11.29 -12.01 -13.84
C ILE A 61 -11.63 -11.82 -12.35
N LEU A 62 -11.63 -10.58 -11.85
CA LEU A 62 -12.05 -10.24 -10.48
C LEU A 62 -13.56 -10.37 -10.24
N LYS A 63 -14.38 -10.66 -11.26
CA LYS A 63 -15.78 -11.07 -11.06
C LYS A 63 -15.89 -12.52 -10.56
N ILE A 64 -14.86 -13.33 -10.81
CA ILE A 64 -14.82 -14.76 -10.45
C ILE A 64 -14.01 -14.98 -9.18
N TYR A 65 -12.95 -14.21 -8.99
CA TYR A 65 -12.05 -14.30 -7.84
C TYR A 65 -12.20 -13.12 -6.91
N SER A 66 -12.06 -13.36 -5.60
CA SER A 66 -11.75 -12.27 -4.69
C SER A 66 -10.38 -11.66 -5.03
N GLU A 67 -10.16 -10.40 -4.63
CA GLU A 67 -8.89 -9.70 -4.86
C GLU A 67 -7.70 -10.47 -4.27
N GLU A 68 -7.89 -11.06 -3.09
CA GLU A 68 -6.89 -11.88 -2.40
C GLU A 68 -6.59 -13.19 -3.12
N GLU A 69 -7.61 -13.88 -3.62
CA GLU A 69 -7.42 -15.11 -4.40
C GLU A 69 -6.73 -14.83 -5.73
N PHE A 70 -7.15 -13.76 -6.42
CA PHE A 70 -6.48 -13.30 -7.64
C PHE A 70 -5.00 -13.05 -7.36
N LEU A 71 -4.68 -12.32 -6.29
CA LEU A 71 -3.31 -12.00 -5.91
C LEU A 71 -2.50 -13.28 -5.58
N ALA A 72 -3.08 -14.22 -4.84
CA ALA A 72 -2.40 -15.49 -4.53
C ALA A 72 -2.10 -16.31 -5.81
N HIS A 73 -3.04 -16.38 -6.75
CA HIS A 73 -2.84 -17.04 -8.03
C HIS A 73 -1.79 -16.34 -8.91
N LEU A 74 -1.74 -15.01 -8.86
CA LEU A 74 -0.75 -14.21 -9.56
C LEU A 74 0.66 -14.42 -8.98
N ILE A 75 0.82 -14.40 -7.65
CA ILE A 75 2.10 -14.70 -6.99
C ILE A 75 2.55 -16.12 -7.34
N LYS A 76 1.64 -17.10 -7.34
CA LYS A 76 1.95 -18.48 -7.77
C LYS A 76 2.60 -18.50 -9.17
N LEU A 77 2.05 -17.79 -10.15
CA LEU A 77 2.62 -17.76 -11.49
C LEU A 77 4.00 -17.10 -11.53
N TYR A 78 4.22 -16.03 -10.77
CA TYR A 78 5.54 -15.44 -10.65
C TYR A 78 6.54 -16.38 -9.97
N CYS A 79 6.14 -17.13 -8.94
CA CYS A 79 6.98 -18.15 -8.32
C CYS A 79 7.38 -19.24 -9.33
N LEU A 80 6.45 -19.72 -10.16
CA LEU A 80 6.77 -20.66 -11.25
C LEU A 80 7.76 -20.04 -12.24
N GLY A 81 7.57 -18.76 -12.58
CA GLY A 81 8.51 -17.98 -13.38
C GLY A 81 9.91 -17.99 -12.78
N ILE A 82 10.06 -17.55 -11.53
CA ILE A 82 11.32 -17.52 -10.77
C ILE A 82 12.04 -18.87 -10.81
N LEU A 83 11.32 -19.98 -10.62
CA LEU A 83 11.92 -21.31 -10.63
C LEU A 83 12.38 -21.77 -12.01
N SER A 84 11.76 -21.28 -13.08
CA SER A 84 12.07 -21.64 -14.46
C SER A 84 13.23 -20.84 -15.06
N GLN A 85 13.59 -19.68 -14.49
CA GLN A 85 14.69 -18.85 -14.98
C GLN A 85 16.01 -19.26 -14.32
N ASP A 86 17.10 -19.28 -15.09
CA ASP A 86 18.44 -19.56 -14.57
C ASP A 86 19.31 -18.31 -14.46
N ASP A 87 18.98 -17.24 -15.17
CA ASP A 87 19.67 -15.97 -15.09
C ASP A 87 19.06 -15.04 -14.03
N ILE A 88 19.93 -14.21 -13.45
CA ILE A 88 19.54 -13.29 -12.39
C ILE A 88 18.63 -12.18 -12.92
N GLU A 89 18.91 -11.64 -14.11
CA GLU A 89 18.20 -10.49 -14.68
C GLU A 89 16.70 -10.76 -14.88
N SER A 90 16.36 -11.91 -15.45
CA SER A 90 14.97 -12.35 -15.60
C SER A 90 14.27 -12.56 -14.25
N THR A 91 14.99 -13.07 -13.26
CA THR A 91 14.47 -13.20 -11.89
C THR A 91 14.18 -11.83 -11.27
N ILE A 92 15.07 -10.86 -11.45
CA ILE A 92 14.91 -9.50 -10.94
C ILE A 92 13.74 -8.77 -11.60
N ASN A 93 13.52 -8.96 -12.90
CA ASN A 93 12.36 -8.39 -13.60
C ASN A 93 11.03 -8.90 -13.01
N ILE A 94 10.99 -10.17 -12.60
CA ILE A 94 9.84 -10.74 -11.89
C ILE A 94 9.71 -10.12 -10.49
N LEU A 95 10.81 -9.99 -9.74
CA LEU A 95 10.79 -9.38 -8.41
C LEU A 95 10.35 -7.91 -8.45
N TYR A 96 10.77 -7.16 -9.47
CA TYR A 96 10.31 -5.79 -9.70
C TYR A 96 8.79 -5.74 -9.90
N SER A 97 8.25 -6.66 -10.71
CA SER A 97 6.81 -6.74 -10.94
C SER A 97 6.04 -7.05 -9.65
N LEU A 98 6.56 -7.95 -8.81
CA LEU A 98 5.98 -8.26 -7.49
C LEU A 98 6.11 -7.09 -6.50
N SER A 99 7.21 -6.34 -6.55
CA SER A 99 7.44 -5.13 -5.77
C SER A 99 6.41 -4.05 -6.12
N ASP A 100 6.04 -3.87 -7.39
CA ASP A 100 4.98 -2.93 -7.77
C ASP A 100 3.62 -3.29 -7.11
N TYR A 101 3.27 -4.58 -7.08
CA TYR A 101 2.09 -5.03 -6.33
C TYR A 101 2.20 -4.73 -4.84
N ASN A 102 3.38 -4.90 -4.22
CA ASN A 102 3.59 -4.55 -2.82
C ASN A 102 3.25 -3.06 -2.54
N TYR A 103 3.64 -2.15 -3.44
CA TYR A 103 3.29 -0.73 -3.36
C TYR A 103 1.79 -0.47 -3.58
N GLN A 104 1.16 -1.17 -4.53
CA GLN A 104 -0.28 -1.04 -4.83
C GLN A 104 -1.15 -1.43 -3.63
N TYR A 105 -0.74 -2.48 -2.91
CA TYR A 105 -1.42 -3.03 -1.73
C TYR A 105 -0.88 -2.49 -0.39
N TYR A 106 -0.13 -1.39 -0.39
CA TYR A 106 0.36 -0.70 0.82
C TYR A 106 1.04 -1.61 1.85
N TYR A 107 1.83 -2.57 1.40
CA TYR A 107 2.55 -3.48 2.30
C TYR A 107 1.59 -4.25 3.23
N GLU A 108 0.36 -4.51 2.79
CA GLU A 108 -0.62 -5.23 3.59
C GLU A 108 -0.26 -6.72 3.76
N TYR A 109 0.42 -7.28 2.76
CA TYR A 109 0.66 -8.72 2.63
C TYR A 109 2.15 -9.06 2.79
N ASP A 110 2.48 -9.83 3.84
CA ASP A 110 3.87 -10.18 4.21
C ASP A 110 4.62 -10.87 3.07
N THR A 111 3.93 -11.64 2.25
CA THR A 111 4.54 -12.31 1.09
C THR A 111 5.02 -11.32 0.03
N LEU A 112 4.23 -10.28 -0.26
CA LEU A 112 4.65 -9.23 -1.19
C LEU A 112 5.80 -8.40 -0.62
N ILE A 113 5.78 -8.13 0.69
CA ILE A 113 6.89 -7.48 1.38
C ILE A 113 8.17 -8.32 1.24
N ARG A 114 8.07 -9.64 1.37
CA ARG A 114 9.22 -10.53 1.22
C ARG A 114 9.81 -10.47 -0.19
N PHE A 115 8.99 -10.52 -1.23
CA PHE A 115 9.48 -10.34 -2.60
C PHE A 115 10.08 -8.95 -2.85
N ASN A 116 9.50 -7.90 -2.27
CA ASN A 116 10.06 -6.56 -2.30
C ASN A 116 11.45 -6.51 -1.64
N SER A 117 11.62 -7.15 -0.48
CA SER A 117 12.92 -7.22 0.21
C SER A 117 14.00 -7.90 -0.64
N PHE A 118 13.64 -8.92 -1.44
CA PHE A 118 14.57 -9.52 -2.38
C PHE A 118 14.96 -8.57 -3.52
N TYR A 119 14.00 -7.83 -4.07
CA TYR A 119 14.28 -6.85 -5.10
C TYR A 119 15.28 -5.79 -4.61
N GLU A 120 15.10 -5.31 -3.38
CA GLU A 120 15.98 -4.29 -2.79
C GLU A 120 17.35 -4.85 -2.37
N GLU A 121 17.42 -6.06 -1.82
CA GLU A 121 18.69 -6.72 -1.51
C GLU A 121 19.57 -6.86 -2.76
N TYR A 122 18.97 -7.15 -3.91
CA TYR A 122 19.73 -7.18 -5.15
C TYR A 122 20.33 -5.82 -5.53
N GLY A 123 19.62 -4.72 -5.25
CA GLY A 123 20.15 -3.37 -5.39
C GLY A 123 21.42 -3.17 -4.56
N TYR A 124 21.43 -3.61 -3.31
CA TYR A 124 22.63 -3.56 -2.47
C TYR A 124 23.76 -4.45 -2.98
N ILE A 125 23.44 -5.67 -3.46
CA ILE A 125 24.44 -6.55 -4.05
C ILE A 125 25.11 -5.89 -5.27
N LYS A 126 24.32 -5.26 -6.14
CA LYS A 126 24.81 -4.52 -7.32
C LYS A 126 25.73 -3.36 -6.96
N GLU A 127 25.44 -2.67 -5.87
CA GLU A 127 26.22 -1.54 -5.37
C GLU A 127 27.44 -1.96 -4.52
N GLY A 128 27.58 -3.26 -4.23
CA GLY A 128 28.69 -3.82 -3.44
C GLY A 128 28.46 -3.81 -1.93
N TYR A 129 27.24 -3.47 -1.48
CA TYR A 129 26.83 -3.40 -0.07
C TYR A 129 26.04 -4.65 0.40
N GLY A 130 25.65 -5.52 -0.53
CA GLY A 130 24.86 -6.72 -0.23
C GLY A 130 25.64 -7.75 0.60
N LEU A 131 24.91 -8.47 1.46
CA LEU A 131 25.52 -9.48 2.35
C LEU A 131 25.84 -10.79 1.63
N ASN A 132 25.09 -11.07 0.56
CA ASN A 132 25.15 -12.33 -0.17
C ASN A 132 25.77 -12.15 -1.55
N SER A 133 26.43 -13.20 -2.04
CA SER A 133 26.75 -13.27 -3.48
C SER A 133 25.47 -13.37 -4.31
N GLU A 134 25.50 -12.93 -5.57
CA GLU A 134 24.37 -13.07 -6.52
C GLU A 134 23.83 -14.51 -6.58
N LYS A 135 24.73 -15.50 -6.48
CA LYS A 135 24.39 -16.92 -6.50
C LYS A 135 23.62 -17.35 -5.24
N GLU A 136 24.04 -16.88 -4.07
CA GLU A 136 23.35 -17.16 -2.79
C GLU A 136 22.00 -16.47 -2.74
N PHE A 137 21.95 -15.22 -3.19
CA PHE A 137 20.71 -14.46 -3.37
C PHE A 137 19.71 -15.22 -4.26
N LEU A 138 20.13 -15.66 -5.44
CA LEU A 138 19.25 -16.41 -6.35
C LEU A 138 18.76 -17.72 -5.73
N LYS A 139 19.63 -18.43 -4.98
CA LYS A 139 19.25 -19.65 -4.26
C LYS A 139 18.17 -19.36 -3.22
N GLU A 140 18.26 -18.24 -2.52
CA GLU A 140 17.31 -17.84 -1.50
C GLU A 140 15.95 -17.46 -2.10
N VAL A 141 15.94 -16.64 -3.16
CA VAL A 141 14.73 -16.26 -3.89
C VAL A 141 14.01 -17.51 -4.40
N LYS A 142 14.74 -18.43 -5.05
CA LYS A 142 14.20 -19.72 -5.51
C LYS A 142 13.71 -20.58 -4.34
N SER A 143 14.39 -20.55 -3.19
CA SER A 143 13.95 -21.29 -2.00
C SER A 143 12.60 -20.79 -1.48
N PHE A 144 12.41 -19.47 -1.42
CA PHE A 144 11.13 -18.89 -1.00
C PHE A 144 10.02 -19.15 -2.02
N ALA A 145 10.33 -19.07 -3.32
CA ALA A 145 9.38 -19.40 -4.38
C ALA A 145 8.90 -20.86 -4.30
N ARG A 146 9.80 -21.82 -4.02
CA ARG A 146 9.42 -23.22 -3.75
C ARG A 146 8.51 -23.34 -2.53
N PHE A 147 8.91 -22.73 -1.41
CA PHE A 147 8.11 -22.73 -0.19
C PHE A 147 6.69 -22.19 -0.43
N TYR A 148 6.56 -21.10 -1.18
CA TYR A 148 5.27 -20.53 -1.55
C TYR A 148 4.43 -21.53 -2.37
N LEU A 149 5.03 -22.17 -3.38
CA LEU A 149 4.33 -23.14 -4.24
C LEU A 149 3.89 -24.38 -3.45
N ASP A 150 4.75 -24.91 -2.59
CA ASP A 150 4.44 -26.04 -1.72
C ASP A 150 3.24 -25.70 -0.80
N LYS A 151 3.21 -24.48 -0.25
CA LYS A 151 2.05 -24.00 0.52
C LYS A 151 0.83 -23.82 -0.36
N PHE A 152 0.99 -23.29 -1.58
CA PHE A 152 -0.11 -23.10 -2.51
C PHE A 152 -0.82 -24.42 -2.85
N GLU A 153 -0.10 -25.53 -2.99
CA GLU A 153 -0.70 -26.83 -3.31
C GLU A 153 -1.48 -27.43 -2.15
N ASN A 154 -1.03 -27.19 -0.92
CA ASN A 154 -1.59 -27.80 0.28
C ASN A 154 -2.64 -26.96 1.01
N GLU A 155 -2.69 -25.65 0.77
CA GLU A 155 -3.56 -24.73 1.51
C GLU A 155 -4.98 -24.67 0.93
N GLN A 156 -6.01 -24.84 1.77
CA GLN A 156 -7.40 -24.71 1.32
C GLN A 156 -7.83 -23.25 1.20
N GLN A 157 -7.32 -22.38 2.08
CA GLN A 157 -7.66 -20.96 2.13
C GLN A 157 -6.54 -20.11 1.51
N LYS A 158 -6.66 -19.80 0.21
CA LYS A 158 -5.60 -19.15 -0.56
C LYS A 158 -5.19 -17.77 -0.03
N HIS A 159 -6.08 -17.03 0.64
CA HIS A 159 -5.75 -15.74 1.24
C HIS A 159 -4.66 -15.84 2.32
N GLN A 160 -4.56 -16.96 3.04
CA GLN A 160 -3.52 -17.17 4.06
C GLN A 160 -2.11 -17.16 3.46
N LEU A 161 -1.99 -17.50 2.17
CA LEU A 161 -0.73 -17.48 1.44
C LEU A 161 -0.15 -16.08 1.29
N LEU A 162 -0.96 -15.03 1.45
CA LEU A 162 -0.51 -13.65 1.38
C LEU A 162 0.28 -13.20 2.63
N PHE A 163 0.19 -13.98 3.71
CA PHE A 163 0.82 -13.69 5.01
C PHE A 163 2.00 -14.63 5.32
N LEU A 164 2.58 -15.26 4.30
CA LEU A 164 3.74 -16.11 4.48
C LEU A 164 5.00 -15.26 4.69
N SER A 165 5.71 -15.52 5.79
CA SER A 165 7.05 -15.02 6.08
C SER A 165 7.98 -16.17 6.49
N LEU A 166 9.24 -16.14 6.07
CA LEU A 166 10.28 -17.00 6.67
C LEU A 166 10.84 -16.32 7.92
N ASN A 167 11.17 -17.10 8.95
CA ASN A 167 11.77 -16.60 10.20
C ASN A 167 12.94 -15.64 9.92
N ARG A 168 12.83 -14.43 10.47
CA ARG A 168 13.58 -13.22 10.12
C ARG A 168 14.98 -13.11 10.76
N GLU A 169 15.73 -14.19 10.89
CA GLU A 169 17.01 -14.10 11.63
C GLU A 169 18.20 -13.60 10.80
N LYS A 170 18.04 -13.23 9.51
CA LYS A 170 19.21 -13.02 8.63
C LYS A 170 19.30 -11.77 7.75
N TYR A 171 18.30 -10.88 7.72
CA TYR A 171 18.25 -9.77 6.75
C TYR A 171 18.16 -8.39 7.38
N HIS A 172 18.94 -8.18 8.44
CA HIS A 172 19.33 -6.82 8.81
C HIS A 172 20.70 -6.55 8.18
N SER A 173 20.69 -6.14 6.91
CA SER A 173 21.88 -5.54 6.29
C SER A 173 22.16 -4.19 6.98
N THR A 174 23.41 -4.06 7.39
CA THR A 174 23.91 -3.17 8.43
C THR A 174 24.02 -1.69 7.99
N GLU A 175 23.51 -1.30 6.83
CA GLU A 175 23.65 0.08 6.32
C GLU A 175 22.33 0.83 6.11
N MET A 176 21.18 0.16 5.95
CA MET A 176 19.86 0.82 6.06
C MET A 176 19.38 1.00 7.51
N GLN A 177 20.13 0.48 8.49
CA GLN A 177 19.88 0.65 9.93
C GLN A 177 20.18 2.06 10.48
N ASN A 178 20.67 3.01 9.68
CA ASN A 178 21.04 4.32 10.20
C ASN A 178 19.88 5.31 10.34
N ILE A 179 18.68 5.01 9.84
CA ILE A 179 17.50 5.80 10.21
C ILE A 179 16.94 5.16 11.47
N SER A 180 17.19 5.80 12.62
CA SER A 180 16.69 5.29 13.88
C SER A 180 15.16 5.20 13.82
N SER A 181 14.57 4.25 14.56
CA SER A 181 13.11 4.18 14.70
C SER A 181 12.51 5.54 15.10
N ASN A 182 13.25 6.32 15.90
CA ASN A 182 12.87 7.68 16.28
C ASN A 182 12.81 8.64 15.09
N ASP A 183 13.76 8.57 14.15
CA ASP A 183 13.78 9.42 12.96
C ASP A 183 12.63 9.08 12.02
N LEU A 184 12.33 7.78 11.85
CA LEU A 184 11.14 7.33 11.09
C LEU A 184 9.84 7.81 11.74
N VAL A 185 9.75 7.75 13.08
CA VAL A 185 8.60 8.25 13.83
C VAL A 185 8.45 9.77 13.68
N GLU A 186 9.52 10.54 13.80
CA GLU A 186 9.49 12.00 13.68
C GLU A 186 9.15 12.44 12.25
N TYR A 187 9.67 11.73 11.25
CA TYR A 187 9.36 11.98 9.86
C TYR A 187 7.91 11.62 9.51
N ALA A 188 7.43 10.46 9.96
CA ALA A 188 6.03 10.06 9.81
C ALA A 188 5.09 11.04 10.50
N LYS A 189 5.46 11.57 11.68
CA LYS A 189 4.72 12.61 12.40
C LYS A 189 4.62 13.87 11.54
N ASN A 190 5.72 14.35 10.94
CA ASN A 190 5.69 15.54 10.08
C ASN A 190 4.76 15.38 8.88
N ARG A 191 4.72 14.19 8.26
CA ARG A 191 3.76 13.89 7.19
C ARG A 191 2.31 13.89 7.67
N ILE A 192 2.04 13.34 8.85
CA ILE A 192 0.70 13.37 9.47
C ILE A 192 0.27 14.82 9.76
N LEU A 193 1.19 15.67 10.25
CA LEU A 193 0.93 17.10 10.49
C LEU A 193 0.63 17.85 9.18
N ASN A 194 1.24 17.45 8.06
CA ASN A 194 0.95 17.96 6.72
C ASN A 194 -0.30 17.35 6.06
N ILE A 195 -1.14 16.65 6.84
CA ILE A 195 -2.41 16.05 6.37
C ILE A 195 -2.19 15.02 5.25
N GLU A 196 -1.02 14.39 5.18
CA GLU A 196 -0.85 13.29 4.25
C GLU A 196 -1.76 12.12 4.64
N SER A 197 -2.25 11.42 3.63
CA SER A 197 -3.09 10.25 3.86
C SER A 197 -2.28 9.15 4.57
N LYS A 198 -2.91 8.43 5.52
CA LYS A 198 -2.36 7.19 6.13
C LYS A 198 -1.68 6.30 5.08
N LYS A 199 -2.32 6.14 3.93
CA LYS A 199 -1.84 5.39 2.78
C LYS A 199 -0.45 5.85 2.31
N ASN A 200 -0.26 7.15 2.11
CA ASN A 200 1.04 7.72 1.70
C ASN A 200 2.09 7.61 2.81
N THR A 201 1.70 7.82 4.06
CA THR A 201 2.62 7.69 5.20
C THR A 201 3.11 6.25 5.36
N LEU A 202 2.21 5.26 5.26
CA LEU A 202 2.56 3.84 5.31
C LEU A 202 3.42 3.43 4.12
N LYS A 203 3.11 3.90 2.90
CA LYS A 203 3.93 3.65 1.71
C LYS A 203 5.39 4.06 1.92
N TYR A 204 5.60 5.20 2.60
CA TYR A 204 6.93 5.69 2.90
C TYR A 204 7.61 4.85 3.99
N ILE A 205 6.96 4.60 5.13
CA ILE A 205 7.54 3.79 6.21
C ILE A 205 7.89 2.39 5.68
N GLY A 206 7.02 1.78 4.87
CA GLY A 206 7.24 0.47 4.25
C GLY A 206 8.41 0.41 3.27
N ALA A 207 8.89 1.56 2.77
CA ALA A 207 10.10 1.64 1.95
C ALA A 207 11.40 1.52 2.77
N PHE A 208 11.33 1.67 4.10
CA PHE A 208 12.50 1.55 4.99
C PHE A 208 12.34 0.42 6.02
N VAL A 209 11.11 -0.06 6.22
CA VAL A 209 10.76 -1.05 7.24
C VAL A 209 9.95 -2.16 6.59
N TYR A 210 10.45 -3.39 6.64
CA TYR A 210 9.82 -4.58 6.04
C TYR A 210 9.05 -5.43 7.06
N ASP A 211 8.80 -4.88 8.25
CA ASP A 211 8.00 -5.53 9.27
C ASP A 211 6.68 -4.78 9.47
N LYS A 212 5.57 -5.40 9.06
CA LYS A 212 4.22 -4.85 9.26
C LYS A 212 3.94 -4.42 10.69
N ASN A 213 4.34 -5.20 11.69
CA ASN A 213 4.12 -4.85 13.09
C ASN A 213 4.92 -3.60 13.49
N LEU A 214 6.15 -3.47 12.98
CA LEU A 214 6.99 -2.31 13.22
C LEU A 214 6.50 -1.08 12.43
N ILE A 215 6.05 -1.24 11.18
CA ILE A 215 5.41 -0.19 10.39
C ILE A 215 4.19 0.36 11.15
N ASP A 216 3.32 -0.54 11.62
CA ASP A 216 2.12 -0.17 12.39
C ASP A 216 2.46 0.49 13.73
N HIS A 217 3.51 0.00 14.40
CA HIS A 217 4.03 0.59 15.63
C HIS A 217 4.54 2.02 15.39
N ILE A 218 5.44 2.22 14.41
CA ILE A 218 5.99 3.52 14.01
C ILE A 218 4.87 4.49 13.64
N TYR A 219 3.90 4.04 12.83
CA TYR A 219 2.77 4.87 12.44
C TYR A 219 1.89 5.26 13.64
N SER A 220 1.63 4.32 14.56
CA SER A 220 0.86 4.56 15.77
C SER A 220 1.55 5.56 16.70
N GLU A 221 2.87 5.42 16.88
CA GLU A 221 3.68 6.33 17.69
C GLU A 221 3.73 7.73 17.08
N ALA A 222 4.00 7.82 15.77
CA ALA A 222 4.00 9.09 15.02
C ALA A 222 2.66 9.82 15.13
N ARG A 223 1.55 9.08 15.01
CA ARG A 223 0.20 9.62 15.19
C ARG A 223 -0.03 10.14 16.60
N ASN A 224 0.41 9.40 17.63
CA ASN A 224 0.26 9.82 19.02
C ASN A 224 1.08 11.10 19.30
N LYS A 225 2.31 11.19 18.78
CA LYS A 225 3.13 12.41 18.87
C LYS A 225 2.49 13.58 18.12
N ALA A 226 1.92 13.36 16.94
CA ALA A 226 1.18 14.38 16.21
C ALA A 226 -0.05 14.87 17.00
N PHE A 227 -0.80 13.96 17.62
CA PHE A 227 -1.92 14.32 18.49
C PHE A 227 -1.47 15.17 19.70
N GLN A 228 -0.40 14.76 20.38
CA GLN A 228 0.17 15.51 21.52
C GLN A 228 0.65 16.92 21.11
N HIS A 229 1.03 17.10 19.85
CA HIS A 229 1.42 18.42 19.33
C HIS A 229 0.21 19.29 18.96
N LEU A 230 -0.79 18.73 18.26
CA LEU A 230 -1.95 19.48 17.77
C LEU A 230 -2.94 19.85 18.88
N PHE A 231 -3.14 18.97 19.86
CA PHE A 231 -4.11 19.16 20.95
C PHE A 231 -3.89 20.44 21.77
N PRO A 232 -2.69 20.72 22.34
CA PRO A 232 -2.45 21.93 23.10
C PRO A 232 -2.53 23.20 22.23
N LEU A 233 -2.12 23.13 20.96
CA LEU A 233 -2.26 24.25 20.02
C LEU A 233 -3.73 24.61 19.81
N GLY A 234 -4.56 23.63 19.45
CA GLY A 234 -6.00 23.84 19.27
C GLY A 234 -6.67 24.39 20.51
N LEU A 235 -6.32 23.85 21.69
CA LEU A 235 -6.87 24.33 22.96
C LEU A 235 -6.47 25.79 23.24
N THR A 236 -5.20 26.15 23.01
CA THR A 236 -4.69 27.51 23.23
C THR A 236 -5.39 28.54 22.33
N TYR A 237 -5.58 28.21 21.06
CA TYR A 237 -6.28 29.08 20.12
C TYR A 237 -7.75 29.30 20.51
N LEU A 238 -8.43 28.26 21.01
CA LEU A 238 -9.81 28.39 21.48
C LEU A 238 -9.92 29.17 22.80
N THR A 239 -9.03 28.92 23.76
CA THR A 239 -9.05 29.59 25.07
C THR A 239 -8.77 31.08 24.97
N VAL A 240 -8.01 31.52 23.98
CA VAL A 240 -7.76 32.95 23.72
C VAL A 240 -8.80 33.54 22.76
N GLY A 241 -9.15 32.82 21.69
CA GLY A 241 -10.06 33.31 20.65
C GLY A 241 -11.48 33.55 21.14
N ILE A 242 -12.05 32.61 21.92
CA ILE A 242 -13.44 32.71 22.40
C ILE A 242 -13.65 33.93 23.31
N PRO A 243 -12.82 34.17 24.35
CA PRO A 243 -12.97 35.36 25.18
C PRO A 243 -12.80 36.67 24.41
N LEU A 244 -11.85 36.74 23.45
CA LEU A 244 -11.67 37.94 22.62
C LEU A 244 -12.90 38.21 21.74
N LEU A 245 -13.48 37.15 21.15
CA LEU A 245 -14.71 37.25 20.38
C LEU A 245 -15.87 37.76 21.25
N ILE A 246 -16.05 37.19 22.44
CA ILE A 246 -17.10 37.59 23.39
C ILE A 246 -16.89 39.05 23.82
N ALA A 247 -15.66 39.44 24.17
CA ALA A 247 -15.32 40.82 24.55
C ALA A 247 -15.60 41.82 23.42
N GLY A 248 -15.30 41.44 22.17
CA GLY A 248 -15.66 42.22 20.99
C GLY A 248 -17.17 42.40 20.85
N ILE A 249 -17.94 41.31 20.92
CA ILE A 249 -19.42 41.35 20.81
C ILE A 249 -20.04 42.22 21.91
N LEU A 250 -19.60 42.09 23.16
CA LEU A 250 -20.05 42.92 24.28
C LEU A 250 -19.57 44.37 24.18
N GLY A 251 -18.47 44.62 23.46
CA GLY A 251 -17.99 45.95 23.11
C GLY A 251 -18.92 46.69 22.15
N VAL A 252 -19.47 45.98 21.16
CA VAL A 252 -20.46 46.53 20.21
C VAL A 252 -21.70 47.05 20.94
N SER A 253 -22.19 46.29 21.93
CA SER A 253 -23.40 46.66 22.68
C SER A 253 -23.21 47.82 23.65
N SER A 254 -21.97 48.19 23.97
CA SER A 254 -21.64 49.24 24.95
C SER A 254 -21.22 50.58 24.34
N GLN A 255 -21.36 50.78 23.01
CA GLN A 255 -21.01 52.02 22.29
C GLN A 255 -19.55 52.50 22.51
N LYS A 256 -18.62 51.59 22.79
CA LYS A 256 -17.18 51.92 22.87
C LYS A 256 -16.59 52.23 21.49
N GLU A 257 -15.39 52.80 21.45
CA GLU A 257 -14.67 53.11 20.20
C GLU A 257 -14.72 51.94 19.21
N ILE A 258 -15.41 52.20 18.10
CA ILE A 258 -15.82 51.20 17.11
C ILE A 258 -14.61 50.44 16.53
N SER A 259 -13.46 51.10 16.40
CA SER A 259 -12.21 50.54 15.86
C SER A 259 -11.65 49.40 16.72
N TYR A 260 -11.60 49.55 18.04
CA TYR A 260 -11.06 48.54 18.95
C TYR A 260 -11.95 47.28 18.99
N VAL A 261 -13.25 47.48 18.92
CA VAL A 261 -14.26 46.42 18.90
C VAL A 261 -14.09 45.52 17.68
N TYR A 262 -13.91 46.09 16.48
CA TYR A 262 -13.70 45.30 15.27
C TYR A 262 -12.39 44.51 15.29
N ILE A 263 -11.31 45.06 15.87
CA ILE A 263 -10.03 44.36 16.02
C ILE A 263 -10.20 43.13 16.91
N LEU A 264 -10.90 43.26 18.03
CA LEU A 264 -11.18 42.13 18.93
C LEU A 264 -12.01 41.04 18.25
N ILE A 265 -13.02 41.41 17.47
CA ILE A 265 -13.85 40.45 16.72
C ILE A 265 -13.02 39.74 15.67
N LEU A 266 -12.19 40.45 14.90
CA LEU A 266 -11.35 39.86 13.86
C LEU A 266 -10.30 38.91 14.45
N LEU A 267 -9.58 39.33 15.50
CA LEU A 267 -8.60 38.49 16.18
C LEU A 267 -9.26 37.28 16.85
N GLY A 268 -10.36 37.50 17.56
CA GLY A 268 -11.13 36.44 18.20
C GLY A 268 -11.61 35.40 17.17
N SER A 269 -12.20 35.85 16.07
CA SER A 269 -12.68 34.97 14.99
C SER A 269 -11.53 34.18 14.36
N GLY A 270 -10.41 34.83 14.05
CA GLY A 270 -9.24 34.18 13.44
C GLY A 270 -8.62 33.11 14.34
N LEU A 271 -8.46 33.41 15.64
CA LEU A 271 -7.96 32.44 16.61
C LEU A 271 -8.95 31.30 16.83
N THR A 272 -10.25 31.58 16.94
CA THR A 272 -11.28 30.54 17.09
C THR A 272 -11.33 29.62 15.87
N LEU A 273 -11.31 30.17 14.65
CA LEU A 273 -11.26 29.38 13.41
C LEU A 273 -10.01 28.50 13.36
N THR A 274 -8.86 29.04 13.75
CA THR A 274 -7.59 28.29 13.83
C THR A 274 -7.67 27.16 14.85
N GLY A 275 -8.25 27.42 16.03
CA GLY A 275 -8.48 26.40 17.05
C GLY A 275 -9.44 25.30 16.58
N LEU A 276 -10.54 25.66 15.93
CA LEU A 276 -11.49 24.71 15.34
C LEU A 276 -10.85 23.86 14.24
N TYR A 277 -9.96 24.44 13.43
CA TYR A 277 -9.18 23.69 12.44
C TYR A 277 -8.33 22.59 13.08
N TYR A 278 -7.61 22.91 14.17
CA TYR A 278 -6.85 21.90 14.92
C TYR A 278 -7.74 20.82 15.55
N VAL A 279 -8.89 21.21 16.10
CA VAL A 279 -9.87 20.25 16.62
C VAL A 279 -10.37 19.32 15.51
N ALA A 280 -10.66 19.85 14.32
CA ALA A 280 -11.09 19.04 13.17
C ALA A 280 -10.00 18.03 12.74
N GLN A 281 -8.73 18.45 12.70
CA GLN A 281 -7.61 17.55 12.45
C GLN A 281 -7.50 16.44 13.51
N ILE A 282 -7.67 16.78 14.79
CA ILE A 282 -7.66 15.83 15.90
C ILE A 282 -8.82 14.84 15.79
N SER A 283 -10.03 15.33 15.52
CA SER A 283 -11.22 14.50 15.32
C SER A 283 -11.01 13.53 14.16
N TYR A 284 -10.40 13.97 13.07
CA TYR A 284 -10.03 13.10 11.95
C TYR A 284 -9.06 11.97 12.36
N LEU A 285 -8.04 12.28 13.18
CA LEU A 285 -7.11 11.29 13.70
C LEU A 285 -7.79 10.27 14.66
N LEU A 286 -8.72 10.73 15.50
CA LEU A 286 -9.45 9.91 16.47
C LEU A 286 -10.50 9.01 15.83
N ILE A 287 -11.29 9.52 14.89
CA ILE A 287 -12.33 8.74 14.17
C ILE A 287 -11.68 7.57 13.41
N ARG A 288 -10.48 7.77 12.85
CA ARG A 288 -9.72 6.71 12.20
C ARG A 288 -9.23 5.63 13.17
N LYS A 289 -8.92 5.97 14.43
CA LYS A 289 -8.53 4.99 15.46
C LYS A 289 -9.65 3.99 15.76
N GLN A 290 -10.90 4.46 15.81
CA GLN A 290 -12.05 3.59 16.09
C GLN A 290 -12.39 2.63 14.94
N LYS A 291 -12.19 3.03 13.68
CA LYS A 291 -12.40 2.14 12.53
C LYS A 291 -11.38 1.00 12.47
N THR A 292 -10.13 1.23 12.89
CA THR A 292 -9.11 0.17 12.95
C THR A 292 -9.30 -0.80 14.12
N SER A 293 -9.88 -0.35 15.23
CA SER A 293 -10.12 -1.20 16.41
C SER A 293 -11.32 -2.15 16.28
N LYS A 294 -12.22 -1.93 15.31
CA LYS A 294 -13.40 -2.78 15.07
C LYS A 294 -13.17 -3.89 14.03
N LYS A 295 -11.97 -3.96 13.45
CA LYS A 295 -11.59 -4.97 12.44
C LYS A 295 -10.66 -6.07 12.98
N ASN A 296 -10.30 -5.99 14.27
CA ASN A 296 -9.64 -7.07 15.03
C ASN A 296 -10.64 -7.63 16.02
#